data_AF-A0A497SIZ9-F1
#
_entry.id   AF-A0A497SIZ9-F1
#
_cell.length_a   1.000
_cell.length_b   1.000
_cell.length_c   1.000
_cell.angle_alpha   90.00
_cell.angle_beta   90.00
_cell.angle_gamma   90.00
#
_symmetry.space_group_name_H-M   'P 1'
#
loop_
_entity.id
_entity.type
_entity.pdbx_description
1 polymer ?
#
loop_
_entity_poly.entity_id
_entity_poly.type
_entity_poly.pdbx_seq_one_letter_code
_entity_poly.pdbx_strand_id
1 'polypeptide(L)'
;MEPKERKGAAEGADREANGQTIKGDGRHTRAELRHQTIKWLGKLEDEMKHVCNGGKLPKQQYDSLMENLNAYIKDTRHFMERGDMIRAFEACIYAWGILETARRVGIITNKK
;
A
#
# COMPACT_ATOMS: atom_id res chain seq x y z
N MET A 1 57.53 6.47 35.61
CA MET A 1 57.01 5.42 34.71
C MET A 1 55.88 6.08 33.94
N GLU A 2 56.19 6.58 32.74
CA GLU A 2 55.26 7.28 31.86
C GLU A 2 55.08 6.48 30.57
N PRO A 3 53.86 6.34 30.03
CA PRO A 3 53.66 5.63 28.77
C PRO A 3 53.95 6.55 27.58
N LYS A 4 54.90 6.15 26.75
CA LYS A 4 55.25 6.78 25.47
C LYS A 4 54.13 6.56 24.45
N GLU A 5 53.71 7.65 23.81
CA GLU A 5 52.85 7.67 22.63
C GLU A 5 53.44 6.81 21.49
N ARG A 6 52.60 6.02 20.82
CA ARG A 6 52.88 5.47 19.49
C ARG A 6 51.82 5.97 18.52
N LYS A 7 52.23 6.90 17.65
CA LYS A 7 51.56 7.15 16.36
C LYS A 7 51.90 5.99 15.42
N GLY A 8 50.89 5.33 14.89
CA GLY A 8 50.99 4.24 13.93
C GLY A 8 49.81 4.32 12.96
N ALA A 9 50.11 4.18 11.68
CA ALA A 9 49.35 4.66 10.54
C ALA A 9 48.05 3.87 10.26
N ALA A 10 47.24 4.52 9.41
CA ALA A 10 46.01 4.07 8.80
C ALA A 10 46.00 2.61 8.34
N GLU A 11 44.87 1.95 8.58
CA GLU A 11 44.25 0.99 7.66
C GLU A 11 42.78 0.85 8.07
N GLY A 12 41.99 1.87 7.72
CA GLY A 12 40.55 1.72 7.63
C GLY A 12 40.28 0.79 6.45
N ALA A 13 40.03 -0.48 6.72
CA ALA A 13 39.47 -1.38 5.72
C ALA A 13 38.04 -0.91 5.45
N ASP A 14 37.90 0.03 4.51
CA ASP A 14 36.65 0.33 3.84
C ASP A 14 36.15 -0.98 3.25
N ARG A 15 35.14 -1.57 3.89
CA ARG A 15 34.28 -2.53 3.23
C ARG A 15 33.47 -1.73 2.23
N GLU A 16 33.99 -1.61 1.03
CA GLU A 16 33.20 -1.25 -0.15
C GLU A 16 32.11 -2.32 -0.30
N ALA A 17 30.98 -2.09 0.37
CA ALA A 17 29.74 -2.73 -0.01
C ALA A 17 29.52 -2.33 -1.46
N ASN A 18 29.55 -3.32 -2.35
CA ASN A 18 29.26 -3.22 -3.78
C ASN A 18 27.81 -2.77 -3.97
N GLY A 19 27.54 -1.51 -3.65
CA GLY A 19 26.28 -0.82 -3.78
C GLY A 19 26.17 -0.34 -5.20
N GLN A 20 25.83 -1.24 -6.13
CA GLN A 20 25.24 -0.83 -7.38
C GLN A 20 24.02 0.04 -7.04
N THR A 21 24.19 1.35 -7.12
CA THR A 21 23.07 2.28 -7.04
C THR A 21 22.28 2.07 -8.33
N ILE A 22 21.31 1.16 -8.29
CA ILE A 22 20.31 1.06 -9.34
C ILE A 22 19.45 2.30 -9.22
N LYS A 23 19.86 3.37 -9.92
CA LYS A 23 19.00 4.52 -10.18
C LYS A 23 17.89 4.02 -11.10
N GLY A 24 16.83 3.48 -10.50
CA GLY A 24 15.60 3.19 -11.23
C GLY A 24 15.12 4.49 -11.90
N ASP A 25 14.83 4.42 -13.19
CA ASP A 25 14.18 5.53 -13.90
C ASP A 25 12.81 5.76 -13.28
N GLY A 26 12.72 6.68 -12.32
CA GLY A 26 11.50 6.97 -11.55
C GLY A 26 10.31 7.41 -12.42
N ARG A 27 10.51 7.66 -13.71
CA ARG A 27 9.44 7.90 -14.69
C ARG A 27 8.64 6.63 -14.97
N HIS A 28 9.30 5.46 -15.07
CA HIS A 28 8.62 4.18 -15.17
C HIS A 28 7.84 3.85 -13.88
N THR A 29 8.38 4.15 -12.71
CA THR A 29 7.71 3.87 -11.43
C THR A 29 6.44 4.69 -11.24
N ARG A 30 6.44 5.99 -11.56
CA ARG A 30 5.24 6.83 -11.40
C ARG A 30 4.13 6.48 -12.38
N ALA A 31 4.50 6.26 -13.64
CA ALA A 31 3.54 5.87 -14.68
C ALA A 31 2.92 4.50 -14.37
N GLU A 32 3.74 3.54 -13.95
CA GLU A 32 3.28 2.21 -13.55
C GLU A 32 2.39 2.28 -12.31
N LEU A 33 2.78 3.06 -11.30
CA LEU A 33 1.97 3.24 -10.09
C LEU A 33 0.59 3.81 -10.45
N ARG A 34 0.55 4.83 -11.33
CA ARG A 34 -0.72 5.37 -11.85
C ARG A 34 -1.53 4.33 -12.61
N HIS A 35 -0.91 3.57 -13.50
CA HIS A 35 -1.58 2.51 -14.25
C HIS A 35 -2.20 1.47 -13.31
N GLN A 36 -1.41 0.97 -12.35
CA GLN A 36 -1.86 -0.02 -11.38
C GLN A 36 -2.97 0.53 -10.48
N THR A 37 -2.84 1.76 -9.95
CA THR A 37 -3.89 2.36 -9.12
C THR A 37 -5.21 2.49 -9.90
N ILE A 38 -5.18 2.98 -11.15
CA ILE A 38 -6.39 3.08 -11.99
C ILE A 38 -7.02 1.70 -12.22
N LYS A 39 -6.20 0.72 -12.60
CA LYS A 39 -6.64 -0.65 -12.88
C LYS A 39 -7.30 -1.28 -11.65
N TRP A 40 -6.66 -1.18 -10.48
CA TRP A 40 -7.14 -1.82 -9.26
C TRP A 40 -8.30 -1.07 -8.62
N LEU A 41 -8.36 0.26 -8.72
CA LEU A 41 -9.53 1.04 -8.32
C LEU A 41 -10.74 0.66 -9.17
N GLY A 42 -10.59 0.58 -10.49
CA GLY A 42 -11.70 0.21 -11.39
C GLY A 42 -12.27 -1.19 -11.07
N LYS A 43 -11.38 -2.17 -10.80
CA LYS A 43 -11.80 -3.50 -10.36
C LYS A 43 -12.49 -3.46 -8.98
N LEU A 44 -11.95 -2.70 -8.04
CA LEU A 44 -12.51 -2.58 -6.69
C LEU A 44 -13.94 -2.04 -6.73
N GLU A 45 -14.15 -0.99 -7.51
CA GLU A 45 -15.46 -0.37 -7.68
C GLU A 45 -16.46 -1.29 -8.37
N ASP A 46 -15.98 -2.13 -9.29
CA ASP A 46 -16.81 -3.15 -9.91
C ASP A 46 -17.23 -4.24 -8.92
N GLU A 47 -16.28 -4.79 -8.15
CA GLU A 47 -16.55 -5.74 -7.07
C GLU A 47 -17.56 -5.20 -6.06
N MET A 48 -17.44 -3.93 -5.67
CA MET A 48 -18.33 -3.28 -4.71
C MET A 48 -19.80 -3.24 -5.18
N LYS A 49 -20.09 -3.30 -6.48
CA LYS A 49 -21.48 -3.40 -7.00
C LYS A 49 -22.13 -4.74 -6.69
N HIS A 50 -21.31 -5.77 -6.44
CA HIS A 50 -21.76 -7.15 -6.23
C HIS A 50 -21.69 -7.58 -4.77
N VAL A 51 -21.15 -6.75 -3.87
CA VAL A 51 -21.04 -7.04 -2.44
C VAL A 51 -22.43 -7.18 -1.81
N CYS A 52 -22.62 -8.27 -1.09
CA CYS A 52 -23.80 -8.58 -0.30
C CYS A 52 -23.40 -8.83 1.17
N ASN A 53 -24.32 -8.58 2.10
CA ASN A 53 -24.11 -8.88 3.51
C ASN A 53 -24.12 -10.40 3.74
N GLY A 54 -23.04 -10.94 4.31
CA GLY A 54 -22.88 -12.35 4.66
C GLY A 54 -23.52 -12.75 5.99
N GLY A 55 -24.04 -11.80 6.76
CA GLY A 55 -24.81 -12.03 7.98
C GLY A 55 -24.00 -12.37 9.24
N LYS A 56 -22.67 -12.28 9.19
CA LYS A 56 -21.79 -12.60 10.33
C LYS A 56 -21.59 -11.48 11.35
N LEU A 57 -21.87 -10.24 10.97
CA LEU A 57 -21.73 -9.08 11.86
C LEU A 57 -23.09 -8.47 12.21
N PRO A 58 -23.23 -7.87 13.41
CA PRO A 58 -24.31 -6.95 13.70
C PRO A 58 -24.35 -5.81 12.67
N LYS A 59 -25.56 -5.33 12.33
CA LYS A 59 -25.77 -4.30 11.29
C LYS A 59 -24.83 -3.09 11.44
N GLN A 60 -24.67 -2.57 12.65
CA GLN A 60 -23.81 -1.40 12.90
C GLN A 60 -22.33 -1.66 12.56
N GLN A 61 -21.81 -2.85 12.84
CA GLN A 61 -20.42 -3.21 12.53
C GLN A 61 -20.23 -3.46 11.04
N TYR A 62 -21.24 -4.06 10.39
CA TYR A 62 -21.28 -4.18 8.93
C TYR A 62 -21.28 -2.82 8.25
N ASP A 63 -22.15 -1.91 8.68
CA ASP A 63 -22.25 -0.55 8.14
C ASP A 63 -20.92 0.19 8.29
N SER A 64 -20.28 0.10 9.47
CA SER A 64 -18.95 0.69 9.71
C SER A 64 -17.86 0.11 8.80
N LEU A 65 -17.87 -1.20 8.53
CA LEU A 65 -16.95 -1.82 7.58
C LEU A 65 -17.17 -1.29 6.15
N MET A 66 -18.42 -1.16 5.72
CA MET A 66 -18.78 -0.63 4.40
C MET A 66 -18.44 0.85 4.28
N GLU A 67 -18.65 1.65 5.32
CA GLU A 67 -18.22 3.05 5.38
C GLU A 67 -16.69 3.16 5.22
N ASN A 68 -15.94 2.31 5.91
CA ASN A 68 -14.48 2.29 5.85
C ASN A 68 -13.96 1.93 4.43
N LEU A 69 -14.53 0.88 3.81
CA LEU A 69 -14.25 0.54 2.41
C LEU A 69 -14.50 1.74 1.47
N ASN A 70 -15.66 2.38 1.60
CA ASN A 70 -16.02 3.53 0.79
C ASN A 70 -15.11 4.75 1.05
N ALA A 71 -14.65 4.95 2.29
CA ALA A 71 -13.72 6.01 2.64
C ALA A 71 -12.39 5.85 1.88
N TYR A 72 -11.78 4.65 1.91
CA TYR A 72 -10.53 4.41 1.21
C TYR A 72 -10.65 4.45 -0.33
N ILE A 73 -11.82 4.09 -0.89
CA ILE A 73 -12.11 4.30 -2.33
C ILE A 73 -12.13 5.80 -2.66
N LYS A 74 -12.78 6.61 -1.83
CA LYS A 74 -12.80 8.08 -1.99
C LYS A 74 -11.40 8.69 -1.82
N ASP A 75 -10.65 8.25 -0.82
CA ASP A 75 -9.28 8.70 -0.58
C ASP A 75 -8.36 8.36 -1.76
N THR A 76 -8.53 7.17 -2.35
CA THR A 76 -7.82 6.79 -3.58
C THR A 76 -8.02 7.85 -4.67
N ARG A 77 -9.28 8.22 -4.94
CA ARG A 77 -9.62 9.24 -5.95
C ARG A 77 -9.05 10.62 -5.59
N HIS A 78 -9.21 11.04 -4.34
CA HIS A 78 -8.68 12.31 -3.84
C HIS A 78 -7.17 12.42 -4.01
N PHE A 79 -6.42 11.38 -3.66
CA PHE A 79 -4.96 11.38 -3.82
C PHE A 79 -4.53 11.32 -5.29
N MET A 80 -5.27 10.59 -6.14
CA MET A 80 -5.02 10.60 -7.59
C MET A 80 -5.20 11.99 -8.20
N GLU A 81 -6.29 12.69 -7.86
CA GLU A 81 -6.57 14.04 -8.35
C GLU A 81 -5.49 15.05 -7.94
N ARG A 82 -4.90 14.85 -6.77
CA ARG A 82 -3.79 15.68 -6.25
C ARG A 82 -2.41 15.25 -6.75
N GLY A 83 -2.31 14.17 -7.53
CA GLY A 83 -1.06 13.62 -8.03
C GLY A 83 -0.22 12.87 -6.97
N ASP A 84 -0.77 12.61 -5.78
CA ASP A 84 -0.12 11.84 -4.70
C ASP A 84 -0.33 10.34 -4.94
N MET A 85 0.41 9.81 -5.91
CA MET A 85 0.20 8.43 -6.38
C MET A 85 0.59 7.36 -5.36
N ILE A 86 1.48 7.68 -4.40
CA ILE A 86 1.87 6.75 -3.33
C ILE A 86 0.69 6.54 -2.40
N ARG A 87 0.10 7.63 -1.88
CA ARG A 87 -1.07 7.52 -1.00
C ARG A 87 -2.30 6.99 -1.72
N ALA A 88 -2.45 7.32 -3.00
CA ALA A 88 -3.53 6.76 -3.80
C ALA A 88 -3.42 5.23 -3.93
N PHE A 89 -2.22 4.72 -4.25
CA PHE A 89 -1.98 3.29 -4.32
C PHE A 89 -2.18 2.61 -2.96
N GLU A 90 -1.63 3.19 -1.88
CA GLU A 90 -1.79 2.69 -0.52
C GLU A 90 -3.26 2.58 -0.11
N ALA A 91 -4.06 3.64 -0.29
CA ALA A 91 -5.49 3.64 0.02
C ALA A 91 -6.25 2.57 -0.79
N CYS A 92 -5.93 2.41 -2.07
CA CYS A 92 -6.55 1.43 -2.94
C CYS A 92 -6.26 -0.01 -2.46
N ILE A 93 -5.00 -0.31 -2.15
CA ILE A 93 -4.58 -1.63 -1.66
C ILE A 93 -5.16 -1.91 -0.27
N TYR A 94 -5.25 -0.90 0.59
CA TYR A 94 -5.88 -1.05 1.91
C TYR A 94 -7.36 -1.44 1.78
N ALA A 95 -8.11 -0.75 0.91
CA ALA A 95 -9.51 -1.11 0.62
C ALA A 95 -9.65 -2.54 0.08
N TRP A 96 -8.77 -2.96 -0.84
CA TRP A 96 -8.72 -4.35 -1.31
C TRP A 96 -8.45 -5.36 -0.18
N GLY A 97 -7.53 -5.04 0.74
CA GLY A 97 -7.22 -5.88 1.89
C GLY A 97 -8.42 -6.09 2.81
N ILE A 98 -9.19 -5.02 3.08
CA ILE A 98 -10.45 -5.12 3.84
C ILE A 98 -11.45 -6.00 3.09
N LEU A 99 -11.70 -5.72 1.80
CA LEU A 99 -12.69 -6.42 0.99
C LEU A 99 -12.41 -7.92 0.96
N GLU A 100 -11.20 -8.31 0.58
CA GLU A 100 -10.80 -9.71 0.46
C GLU A 100 -10.86 -10.44 1.79
N THR A 101 -10.41 -9.78 2.87
CA THR A 101 -10.46 -10.38 4.21
C THR A 101 -11.91 -10.59 4.65
N ALA A 102 -12.76 -9.55 4.54
CA ALA A 102 -14.17 -9.62 4.88
C ALA A 102 -14.89 -10.71 4.08
N ARG A 103 -14.55 -10.88 2.80
CA ARG A 103 -15.08 -11.92 1.93
C ARG A 103 -14.64 -13.32 2.37
N ARG A 104 -13.34 -13.52 2.59
CA ARG A 104 -12.77 -14.81 3.02
C ARG A 104 -13.35 -15.30 4.34
N VAL A 105 -13.58 -14.38 5.28
CA VAL A 105 -14.18 -14.73 6.57
C VAL A 105 -15.71 -14.72 6.53
N GLY A 106 -16.35 -14.44 5.39
CA GLY A 106 -17.80 -14.53 5.16
C GLY A 106 -18.62 -13.39 5.78
N ILE A 107 -18.00 -12.26 6.10
CA ILE A 107 -18.72 -11.04 6.50
C ILE A 107 -19.47 -10.45 5.29
N ILE A 108 -18.84 -10.49 4.13
CA ILE A 108 -19.45 -10.15 2.84
C ILE A 108 -19.43 -11.35 1.90
N THR A 109 -20.35 -11.36 0.94
CA THR A 109 -20.41 -12.34 -0.14
C THR A 109 -20.61 -11.62 -1.47
N ASN A 110 -20.49 -12.33 -2.60
CA ASN A 110 -20.85 -11.79 -3.89
C ASN A 110 -22.27 -12.22 -4.26
N LYS A 111 -23.02 -11.32 -4.91
CA LYS A 111 -24.31 -11.65 -5.50
C LYS A 111 -24.11 -12.79 -6.50
N LYS A 112 -24.83 -13.90 -6.30
CA LYS A 112 -24.88 -15.00 -7.27
C LYS A 112 -25.53 -14.55 -8.57
#